data_AF-A0A975Q9I2-F1
#
_entry.id   AF-A0A975Q9I2-F1
#
_cell.length_a   1.000
_cell.length_b   1.000
_cell.length_c   1.000
_cell.angle_alpha   90.00
_cell.angle_beta   90.00
_cell.angle_gamma   90.00
#
_symmetry.space_group_name_H-M   'P 1'
#
loop_
_entity.id
_entity.type
_entity.pdbx_description
1 polymer ?
#
loop_
_entity_poly.entity_id
_entity_poly.type
_entity_poly.pdbx_seq_one_letter_code
_entity_poly.pdbx_strand_id
1 'polypeptide(L)' 'MDLWFIIKERHMLLSVLFIIMLLSLFLFLAIWKNRSDVPRSLTVIISLICMVIIVLSIFALVFAVSFGNNS' A
#
# COMPACT_ATOMS: atom_id res chain seq x y z
N MET A 1 -11.79 -10.51 -26.49
CA MET A 1 -10.72 -11.27 -25.82
C MET A 1 -9.76 -10.32 -25.07
N ASP A 2 -9.94 -9.00 -25.23
CA ASP A 2 -9.08 -7.95 -24.69
C ASP A 2 -9.44 -7.49 -23.27
N LEU A 3 -10.75 -7.47 -22.93
CA LEU A 3 -11.21 -7.12 -21.58
C LEU A 3 -10.65 -8.05 -20.50
N TRP A 4 -10.51 -9.34 -20.80
CA TRP A 4 -10.01 -10.32 -19.83
C TRP A 4 -8.52 -10.15 -19.55
N PHE A 5 -7.75 -9.70 -20.56
CA PHE A 5 -6.32 -9.42 -20.42
C PHE A 5 -6.08 -8.14 -19.63
N ILE A 6 -6.87 -7.09 -19.88
CA ILE A 6 -6.82 -5.83 -19.13
C ILE A 6 -7.18 -6.04 -17.66
N ILE A 7 -8.21 -6.85 -17.37
CA ILE A 7 -8.60 -7.22 -16.00
C ILE A 7 -7.48 -8.02 -15.32
N LYS A 8 -6.82 -8.94 -16.02
CA LYS A 8 -5.73 -9.76 -15.48
C LYS A 8 -4.47 -8.95 -15.16
N GLU A 9 -4.05 -8.06 -16.06
CA GLU A 9 -2.90 -7.16 -15.87
C GLU A 9 -3.15 -6.20 -14.69
N ARG A 10 -4.37 -5.66 -14.59
CA ARG A 10 -4.77 -4.73 -13.53
C ARG A 10 -4.94 -5.42 -12.19
N HIS A 11 -5.47 -6.65 -12.14
CA HIS A 11 -5.50 -7.44 -10.91
C HIS A 11 -4.10 -7.70 -10.37
N MET A 12 -3.10 -7.83 -11.25
CA MET A 12 -1.71 -7.97 -10.84
C MET A 12 -1.20 -6.71 -10.13
N LEU A 13 -1.44 -5.52 -10.70
CA LEU A 13 -1.11 -4.24 -10.06
C LEU A 13 -1.87 -4.02 -8.75
N LEU A 14 -3.17 -4.33 -8.72
CA LEU A 14 -4.01 -4.18 -7.54
C LEU A 14 -3.56 -5.13 -6.42
N SER A 15 -3.17 -6.36 -6.77
CA SER A 15 -2.61 -7.34 -5.84
C SER A 15 -1.28 -6.87 -5.25
N VAL A 16 -0.37 -6.32 -6.08
CA VAL A 16 0.91 -5.77 -5.60
C VAL A 16 0.69 -4.60 -4.64
N LEU A 17 -0.21 -3.66 -4.98
CA LEU A 17 -0.56 -2.55 -4.07
C LEU A 17 -1.16 -3.05 -2.75
N PHE A 18 -2.01 -4.08 -2.81
CA PHE A 18 -2.59 -4.70 -1.62
C PHE A 18 -1.55 -5.37 -0.73
N ILE A 19 -0.56 -6.06 -1.33
CA ILE A 19 0.57 -6.67 -0.62
C ILE A 19 1.42 -5.60 0.06
N ILE A 20 1.73 -4.49 -0.61
CA ILE A 20 2.48 -3.36 -0.04
C ILE A 20 1.73 -2.74 1.15
N MET A 21 0.40 -2.64 1.04
CA MET A 21 -0.45 -2.14 2.11
C MET A 21 -0.43 -3.08 3.33
N LEU A 22 -0.50 -4.39 3.13
CA LEU A 22 -0.39 -5.40 4.19
C LEU A 22 0.99 -5.39 4.85
N LEU A 23 2.07 -5.30 4.07
CA LEU A 23 3.45 -5.18 4.58
C LEU A 23 3.62 -3.94 5.45
N SER A 24 3.08 -2.81 5.01
CA SER A 24 3.11 -1.55 5.77
C SER A 24 2.35 -1.67 7.09
N LEU A 25 1.17 -2.30 7.07
CA LEU A 25 0.40 -2.57 8.27
C LEU A 25 1.16 -3.48 9.25
N PHE A 26 1.83 -4.52 8.74
CA PHE A 26 2.58 -5.46 9.55
C PHE A 26 3.80 -4.81 10.21
N LEU A 27 4.53 -3.98 9.46
CA LEU A 27 5.62 -3.14 9.98
C LEU A 27 5.12 -2.21 11.09
N PHE A 28 3.99 -1.56 10.86
CA PHE A 28 3.38 -0.67 11.86
C PHE A 28 3.03 -1.43 13.14
N LEU A 29 2.42 -2.63 13.03
CA LEU A 29 2.08 -3.48 14.16
C LEU A 29 3.31 -3.99 14.92
N ALA A 30 4.37 -4.40 14.19
CA ALA A 30 5.63 -4.85 14.78
C ALA A 30 6.30 -3.74 15.59
N ILE A 31 6.31 -2.51 15.06
CA ILE A 31 6.87 -1.34 15.73
C ILE A 31 6.00 -0.94 16.93
N TRP A 32 4.67 -1.00 16.79
CA TRP A 32 3.76 -0.71 17.89
C TRP A 32 3.96 -1.68 19.05
N LYS A 33 4.17 -2.97 18.76
CA LYS A 33 4.41 -4.01 19.76
C LYS A 33 5.77 -3.87 20.45
N ASN A 34 6.80 -3.45 19.70
CA ASN A 34 8.16 -3.25 20.20
C ASN A 34 8.47 -1.80 20.61
N ARG A 35 7.44 -0.97 20.82
CA ARG A 35 7.57 0.47 21.15
C ARG A 35 8.40 0.79 22.40
N SER A 36 8.62 -0.20 23.27
CA SER A 36 9.42 -0.03 24.50
C SER A 36 10.92 -0.15 24.26
N ASP A 37 11.34 -0.90 23.23
CA ASP A 37 12.75 -1.13 22.92
C ASP A 37 13.26 -0.24 21.78
N VAL A 38 12.36 0.31 20.97
CA VAL A 38 12.71 1.15 19.82
C VAL A 38 12.75 2.63 20.23
N PRO A 39 13.80 3.38 19.88
CA PRO A 39 13.87 4.80 20.20
C PRO A 39 12.70 5.56 19.56
N ARG A 40 12.06 6.42 20.36
CA ARG A 40 10.80 7.10 20.02
C ARG A 40 10.87 7.83 18.67
N SER A 41 12.03 8.38 18.32
CA SER A 41 12.28 9.05 17.03
C SER A 41 12.20 8.09 15.83
N LEU A 42 12.72 6.85 15.95
CA LEU A 42 12.64 5.85 14.88
C LEU A 42 11.18 5.43 14.64
N THR A 43 10.41 5.22 15.71
CA THR A 43 8.99 4.87 15.60
C THR A 43 8.22 5.95 14.85
N VAL A 44 8.50 7.24 15.13
CA VAL A 44 7.86 8.37 14.43
C VAL A 44 8.24 8.39 12.95
N ILE A 45 9.53 8.22 12.62
CA ILE A 45 9.99 8.22 11.22
C ILE A 45 9.34 7.08 10.44
N ILE A 46 9.33 5.86 10.98
CA ILE A 46 8.76 4.71 10.27
C ILE A 46 7.24 4.84 10.16
N SER A 47 6.56 5.34 11.20
CA SER A 47 5.13 5.67 11.14
C SER A 47 4.83 6.67 10.03
N LEU A 48 5.68 7.69 9.87
CA LEU A 48 5.50 8.74 8.86
C LEU A 48 5.70 8.18 7.44
N ILE A 49 6.72 7.34 7.25
CA ILE A 49 6.97 6.64 5.98
C ILE A 49 5.80 5.70 5.64
N CYS A 50 5.30 4.92 6.61
CA CYS A 50 4.13 4.06 6.42
C CYS A 50 2.89 4.85 5.99
N MET A 51 2.61 5.98 6.65
CA MET A 51 1.50 6.87 6.27
C MET A 51 1.63 7.35 4.83
N VAL A 52 2.81 7.80 4.43
CA VAL A 52 3.07 8.27 3.05
C VAL A 52 2.86 7.15 2.04
N ILE A 53 3.35 5.93 2.31
CA ILE A 53 3.18 4.76 1.44
C ILE A 53 1.70 4.36 1.31
N ILE A 54 0.94 4.41 2.40
CA ILE A 54 -0.50 4.10 2.39
C ILE A 54 -1.24 5.12 1.52
N VAL A 55 -0.98 6.42 1.71
CA VAL A 55 -1.62 7.48 0.92
C VAL A 55 -1.29 7.35 -0.57
N LEU A 56 -0.02 7.13 -0.91
CA LEU A 56 0.41 6.89 -2.30
C LEU A 56 -0.28 5.65 -2.90
N SER A 57 -0.39 4.57 -2.13
CA SER A 57 -1.06 3.34 -2.58
C SER A 57 -2.56 3.55 -2.85
N ILE A 58 -3.24 4.31 -2.00
CA ILE A 58 -4.66 4.67 -2.19
C ILE A 58 -4.81 5.54 -3.45
N PHE A 59 -3.96 6.56 -3.63
CA PHE A 59 -3.98 7.40 -4.83
C PHE A 59 -3.77 6.56 -6.09
N ALA A 60 -2.76 5.69 -6.10
CA ALA A 60 -2.48 4.79 -7.22
C ALA A 60 -3.68 3.87 -7.52
N LEU A 61 -4.36 3.37 -6.49
CA LEU A 61 -5.53 2.52 -6.63
C LEU A 61 -6.73 3.29 -7.21
N VAL A 62 -7.01 4.51 -6.73
CA VAL A 62 -8.06 5.38 -7.27
C VAL A 62 -7.79 5.75 -8.73
N PHE A 63 -6.53 6.06 -9.07
CA PHE A 63 -6.11 6.30 -10.45
C PHE A 63 -6.30 5.05 -11.32
N ALA A 64 -5.84 3.88 -10.85
CA ALA A 64 -5.96 2.62 -11.59
C ALA A 64 -7.41 2.23 -11.86
N VAL A 65 -8.32 2.47 -10.91
CA VAL A 65 -9.75 2.22 -11.07
C VAL A 65 -10.40 3.25 -11.99
N SER A 66 -10.08 4.53 -11.84
CA SER A 66 -10.72 5.62 -12.61
C SER A 66 -10.29 5.64 -14.08
N PHE A 67 -8.98 5.55 -14.35
CA PHE A 67 -8.48 5.35 -15.72
C PHE A 67 -8.78 3.95 -16.23
N GLY A 68 -9.12 3.05 -15.33
CA GLY A 68 -9.51 1.70 -15.65
C GLY A 68 -10.84 1.60 -16.39
N ASN A 69 -11.82 2.39 -15.96
CA ASN A 69 -13.19 2.35 -16.46
C ASN A 69 -13.44 3.26 -17.68
N ASN A 70 -12.45 4.05 -18.13
CA ASN A 70 -12.61 5.00 -19.22
C ASN A 70 -11.99 4.52 -20.55
N SER A 71 -11.99 3.20 -20.79
CA SER A 71 -11.62 2.56 -22.06
C SER A 71 -12.67 1.55 -22.47
#